data_AF-A0ABD4ESV9-F1
#
_entry.id   AF-A0ABD4ESV9-F1
#
_cell.length_a   1.000
_cell.length_b   1.000
_cell.length_c   1.000
_cell.angle_alpha   90.00
_cell.angle_beta   90.00
_cell.angle_gamma   90.00
#
_symmetry.space_group_name_H-M   'P 1'
#
loop_
_entity.id
_entity.type
_entity.pdbx_description
1 polymer ?
#
loop_
_entity_poly.entity_id
_entity_poly.type
_entity_poly.pdbx_seq_one_letter_code
_entity_poly.pdbx_strand_id
1 'polypeptide(L)'
;MNILSKLVIVSIVLLITGCASILGVTGADTGKRINDDWVAYNVTHPGLTIKIIVPYAPDLMPISTVGKSSPSPLRHTIIFGTKSNQHKLEVVGKYKKELYFGNKFYGSIWSGEVLIRDGSLSIDGKLVSVTEN
;
A
#
# COMPACT_ATOMS: atom_id res chain seq x y z
N MET A 1 19.06 -20.36 -39.84
CA MET A 1 18.93 -20.03 -38.40
C MET A 1 17.97 -21.04 -37.78
N ASN A 2 18.53 -22.09 -37.16
CA ASN A 2 17.83 -23.35 -36.85
C ASN A 2 16.81 -23.20 -35.71
N ILE A 3 15.70 -23.92 -35.80
CA ILE A 3 14.62 -23.98 -34.78
C ILE A 3 15.14 -24.24 -33.36
N LEU A 4 16.26 -24.98 -33.22
CA LEU A 4 16.96 -25.18 -31.94
C LEU A 4 17.42 -23.88 -31.28
N SER A 5 17.92 -22.90 -32.04
CA SER A 5 18.37 -21.63 -31.45
C SER A 5 17.20 -20.80 -30.91
N LYS A 6 16.00 -20.91 -31.51
CA LYS A 6 14.78 -20.24 -31.02
C LYS A 6 14.29 -20.85 -29.70
N LEU A 7 14.33 -22.18 -29.56
CA LEU A 7 13.89 -22.86 -28.33
C LEU A 7 14.81 -22.57 -27.13
N VAL A 8 16.13 -22.47 -27.37
CA VAL A 8 17.10 -22.10 -26.32
C VAL A 8 16.85 -20.67 -25.81
N ILE A 9 16.56 -19.72 -26.71
CA ILE A 9 16.24 -18.34 -26.33
C ILE A 9 14.95 -18.28 -25.51
N VAL A 10 13.90 -19.02 -25.91
CA VAL A 10 12.62 -19.08 -25.18
C VAL A 10 12.80 -19.68 -23.78
N SER A 11 13.63 -20.72 -23.64
CA SER A 11 13.91 -21.35 -22.34
C SER A 11 14.70 -20.45 -21.40
N ILE A 12 15.66 -19.67 -21.93
CA ILE A 12 16.39 -18.66 -21.15
C ILE A 12 15.45 -17.56 -20.66
N VAL A 13 14.53 -17.07 -21.50
CA VAL A 13 13.56 -16.03 -21.12
C VAL A 13 12.59 -16.51 -20.03
N LEU A 14 12.19 -17.79 -20.05
CA LEU A 14 11.31 -18.38 -19.02
C LEU A 14 12.01 -18.61 -17.67
N LEU A 15 13.34 -18.76 -17.66
CA LEU A 15 14.12 -18.93 -16.41
C LEU A 15 14.35 -17.61 -15.66
N ILE A 16 14.35 -16.47 -16.37
CA ILE A 16 14.48 -15.13 -15.75
C ILE A 16 13.16 -14.64 -15.16
N THR A 17 12.01 -15.20 -15.58
CA THR A 17 10.74 -15.05 -14.87
C THR A 17 10.67 -15.99 -13.67
N GLY A 18 11.76 -16.06 -12.89
CA GLY A 18 11.70 -16.68 -11.57
C GLY A 18 10.61 -15.99 -10.78
N CYS A 19 9.67 -16.77 -10.24
CA CYS A 19 8.64 -16.29 -9.33
C CYS A 19 9.32 -15.63 -8.12
N ALA A 20 9.63 -14.33 -8.26
CA ALA A 20 10.07 -13.48 -7.18
C ALA A 20 8.88 -13.41 -6.21
N SER A 21 8.91 -14.30 -5.24
CA SER A 21 8.06 -14.20 -4.07
C SER A 21 8.53 -12.94 -3.37
N ILE A 22 7.88 -11.81 -3.67
CA ILE A 22 8.05 -10.57 -2.91
C ILE A 22 7.66 -10.92 -1.47
N LEU A 23 8.64 -11.35 -0.67
CA LEU A 23 8.56 -11.48 0.76
C LEU A 23 8.55 -10.05 1.27
N GLY A 24 7.33 -9.55 1.39
CA GLY A 24 7.08 -8.18 1.73
C GLY A 24 7.11 -7.96 3.22
N VAL A 25 8.04 -7.12 3.70
CA VAL A 25 7.90 -6.54 5.04
C VAL A 25 6.83 -5.47 4.97
N THR A 26 5.88 -5.51 5.90
CA THR A 26 4.89 -4.45 6.13
C THR A 26 5.17 -3.79 7.48
N GLY A 27 5.04 -2.49 7.56
CA GLY A 27 5.25 -1.75 8.82
C GLY A 27 4.99 -0.27 8.66
N ALA A 28 5.12 0.48 9.74
CA ALA A 28 5.04 1.94 9.74
C ALA A 28 6.08 2.53 10.70
N ASP A 29 6.48 3.78 10.45
CA ASP A 29 7.22 4.56 11.44
C ASP A 29 6.31 5.00 12.61
N THR A 30 6.90 5.58 13.66
CA THR A 30 6.16 6.06 14.83
C THR A 30 5.43 7.39 14.60
N GLY A 31 5.47 7.92 13.39
CA GLY A 31 5.01 9.27 13.07
C GLY A 31 6.07 10.34 13.33
N LYS A 32 6.12 11.32 12.44
CA LYS A 32 6.96 12.52 12.51
C LYS A 32 6.08 13.76 12.47
N ARG A 33 6.26 14.66 13.43
CA ARG A 33 5.61 15.96 13.43
C ARG A 33 6.19 16.81 12.29
N ILE A 34 5.32 17.27 11.38
CA ILE A 34 5.71 18.10 10.22
C ILE A 34 5.76 19.57 10.65
N ASN A 35 4.77 19.99 11.43
CA ASN A 35 4.63 21.29 12.06
C ASN A 35 3.70 21.17 13.29
N ASP A 36 3.25 22.28 13.85
CA ASP A 36 2.39 22.26 15.05
C ASP A 36 1.04 21.58 14.81
N ASP A 37 0.57 21.57 13.57
CA ASP A 37 -0.78 21.14 13.21
C ASP A 37 -0.84 19.72 12.61
N TRP A 38 0.27 19.13 12.18
CA TRP A 38 0.25 17.89 11.37
C TRP A 38 1.31 16.86 11.77
N VAL A 39 0.91 15.59 11.71
CA VAL A 39 1.77 14.41 11.86
C VAL A 39 1.76 13.61 10.56
N ALA A 40 2.94 13.24 10.08
CA ALA A 40 3.13 12.32 8.95
C ALA A 40 3.57 10.94 9.43
N TYR A 41 3.02 9.90 8.83
CA TYR A 41 3.49 8.52 8.97
C TYR A 41 3.96 8.02 7.61
N ASN A 42 5.09 7.32 7.59
CA ASN A 42 5.53 6.55 6.43
C ASN A 42 5.25 5.07 6.68
N VAL A 43 4.54 4.46 5.75
CA VAL A 43 4.12 3.07 5.82
C VAL A 43 4.85 2.28 4.73
N THR A 44 5.56 1.25 5.17
CA THR A 44 6.27 0.31 4.30
C THR A 44 5.29 -0.74 3.80
N HIS A 45 5.14 -0.85 2.48
CA HIS A 45 4.44 -1.94 1.83
C HIS A 45 5.16 -2.30 0.52
N PRO A 46 5.18 -3.58 0.10
CA PRO A 46 5.98 -3.97 -1.06
C PRO A 46 5.49 -3.32 -2.35
N GLY A 47 6.37 -2.54 -2.99
CA GLY A 47 6.06 -1.82 -4.22
C GLY A 47 5.17 -0.59 -4.03
N LEU A 48 4.79 -0.22 -2.80
CA LEU A 48 4.07 1.03 -2.52
C LEU A 48 4.83 1.90 -1.53
N THR A 49 4.90 3.19 -1.82
CA THR A 49 5.25 4.21 -0.83
C THR A 49 3.94 4.79 -0.31
N ILE A 50 3.61 4.49 0.95
CA ILE A 50 2.36 4.95 1.55
C ILE A 50 2.68 6.03 2.57
N LYS A 51 2.09 7.22 2.42
CA LYS A 51 2.24 8.34 3.33
C LYS A 51 0.87 8.74 3.88
N ILE A 52 0.80 8.93 5.19
CA ILE A 52 -0.44 9.30 5.88
C ILE A 52 -0.18 10.60 6.64
N ILE A 53 -1.00 11.62 6.40
CA ILE A 53 -0.91 12.93 7.03
C ILE A 53 -2.23 13.21 7.73
N VAL A 54 -2.18 13.39 9.05
CA VAL A 54 -3.34 13.66 9.90
C VAL A 54 -3.11 14.89 10.75
N PRO A 55 -4.18 15.61 11.14
CA PRO A 55 -4.06 16.69 12.09
C PRO A 55 -3.49 16.17 13.42
N TYR A 56 -2.62 16.96 14.03
CA TYR A 56 -2.12 16.68 15.37
C TYR A 56 -3.26 16.74 16.38
N ALA A 57 -3.33 15.72 17.23
CA ALA A 57 -4.19 15.72 18.41
C ALA A 57 -3.43 15.05 19.57
N PRO A 58 -3.65 15.50 20.82
CA PRO A 58 -2.98 14.95 21.99
C PRO A 58 -3.37 13.48 22.27
N ASP A 59 -4.52 13.04 21.75
CA ASP A 59 -5.04 11.68 21.88
C ASP A 59 -4.83 10.83 20.61
N LEU A 60 -3.92 11.24 19.71
CA LEU A 60 -3.49 10.42 18.59
C LEU A 60 -2.98 9.06 19.07
N MET A 61 -3.51 8.01 18.46
CA MET A 61 -3.08 6.64 18.73
C MET A 61 -1.77 6.34 17.97
N PRO A 62 -0.91 5.46 18.51
CA PRO A 62 0.15 4.86 17.71
C PRO A 62 -0.44 4.21 16.45
N ILE A 63 0.19 4.45 15.31
CA ILE A 63 -0.19 3.78 14.05
C ILE A 63 -0.04 2.26 14.21
N SER A 64 -1.02 1.51 13.70
CA SER A 64 -1.02 0.05 13.75
C SER A 64 -1.04 -0.51 12.35
N THR A 65 -0.16 -1.48 12.08
CA THR A 65 -0.06 -2.17 10.79
C THR A 65 -0.16 -3.67 10.99
N VAL A 66 -1.07 -4.31 10.27
CA VAL A 66 -1.28 -5.75 10.30
C VAL A 66 -1.13 -6.30 8.88
N GLY A 67 -0.03 -7.01 8.63
CA GLY A 67 0.20 -7.75 7.39
C GLY A 67 -0.24 -9.21 7.53
N LYS A 68 -1.09 -9.69 6.62
CA LYS A 68 -1.47 -11.10 6.49
C LYS A 68 -1.14 -11.57 5.07
N SER A 69 -0.29 -12.59 4.97
CA SER A 69 0.07 -13.23 3.71
C SER A 69 -0.78 -14.48 3.40
N SER A 70 -1.62 -14.91 4.36
CA SER A 70 -2.48 -16.10 4.25
C SER A 70 -3.82 -15.92 5.00
N PRO A 71 -4.94 -16.44 4.47
CA PRO A 71 -5.08 -16.97 3.10
C PRO A 71 -4.93 -15.85 2.06
N SER A 72 -4.55 -16.21 0.83
CA SER A 72 -4.50 -15.26 -0.30
C SER A 72 -5.89 -14.63 -0.53
N PRO A 73 -5.99 -13.33 -0.85
CA PRO A 73 -4.92 -12.39 -1.19
C PRO A 73 -4.14 -11.83 0.01
N LEU A 74 -2.90 -11.38 -0.23
CA LEU A 74 -2.12 -10.61 0.74
C LEU A 74 -2.93 -9.39 1.17
N ARG A 75 -3.07 -9.18 2.49
CA ARG A 75 -3.79 -8.04 3.06
C ARG A 75 -2.87 -7.29 4.00
N HIS A 76 -2.75 -5.99 3.80
CA HIS A 76 -2.08 -5.08 4.72
C HIS A 76 -3.08 -4.06 5.22
N THR A 77 -3.40 -4.11 6.50
CA THR A 77 -4.34 -3.19 7.16
C THR A 77 -3.56 -2.18 7.98
N ILE A 78 -3.85 -0.90 7.78
CA ILE A 78 -3.21 0.24 8.46
C ILE A 78 -4.30 1.01 9.18
N ILE A 79 -4.14 1.18 10.50
CA ILE A 79 -5.09 1.87 11.37
C ILE A 79 -4.40 3.07 11.99
N PHE A 80 -5.04 4.24 11.91
CA PHE A 80 -4.49 5.52 12.34
C PHE A 80 -5.60 6.49 12.76
N GLY A 81 -5.24 7.59 13.42
CA GLY A 81 -6.18 8.59 13.94
C GLY A 81 -6.28 8.58 15.46
N THR A 82 -7.37 9.12 15.99
CA THR A 82 -7.63 9.17 17.44
C THR A 82 -8.51 8.00 17.86
N LYS A 83 -8.71 7.80 19.16
CA LYS A 83 -9.62 6.76 19.68
C LYS A 83 -11.08 6.97 19.22
N SER A 84 -11.51 8.21 19.08
CA SER A 84 -12.88 8.58 18.70
C SER A 84 -13.10 8.65 17.18
N ASN A 85 -12.04 8.84 16.39
CA ASN A 85 -12.09 8.96 14.94
C ASN A 85 -10.96 8.14 14.29
N GLN A 86 -11.16 6.82 14.26
CA GLN A 86 -10.20 5.90 13.65
C GLN A 86 -10.45 5.79 12.14
N HIS A 87 -9.35 5.79 11.41
CA HIS A 87 -9.33 5.55 9.98
C HIS A 87 -8.62 4.23 9.67
N LYS A 88 -9.06 3.58 8.61
CA LYS A 88 -8.51 2.30 8.17
C LYS A 88 -8.24 2.32 6.68
N LEU A 89 -6.99 2.09 6.30
CA LEU A 89 -6.56 1.80 4.94
C LEU A 89 -6.27 0.30 4.83
N GLU A 90 -6.87 -0.38 3.87
CA GLU A 90 -6.56 -1.77 3.54
C GLU A 90 -6.00 -1.83 2.12
N VAL A 91 -4.83 -2.46 2.01
CA VAL A 91 -4.19 -2.78 0.74
C VAL A 91 -4.33 -4.28 0.52
N VAL A 92 -5.05 -4.68 -0.53
CA VAL A 92 -5.38 -6.08 -0.84
C VAL A 92 -4.76 -6.48 -2.17
N GLY A 93 -3.97 -7.56 -2.18
CA GLY A 93 -3.30 -8.07 -3.37
C GLY A 93 -1.78 -8.02 -3.26
N LYS A 94 -1.11 -8.89 -4.03
CA LYS A 94 0.37 -9.00 -4.06
C LYS A 94 0.99 -8.14 -5.15
N TYR A 95 0.41 -8.17 -6.36
CA TYR A 95 0.94 -7.47 -7.53
C TYR A 95 0.10 -6.23 -7.82
N LYS A 96 -1.05 -6.40 -8.47
CA LYS A 96 -2.12 -5.40 -8.50
C LYS A 96 -2.77 -5.36 -7.12
N LYS A 97 -2.76 -4.19 -6.51
CA LYS A 97 -3.23 -3.93 -5.15
C LYS A 97 -4.47 -3.07 -5.21
N GLU A 98 -5.52 -3.52 -4.58
CA GLU A 98 -6.75 -2.78 -4.37
C GLU A 98 -6.62 -1.96 -3.09
N LEU A 99 -7.04 -0.70 -3.16
CA LEU A 99 -6.98 0.24 -2.05
C LEU A 99 -8.38 0.49 -1.51
N TYR A 100 -8.58 0.15 -0.24
CA TYR A 100 -9.82 0.40 0.47
C TYR A 100 -9.59 1.38 1.61
N PHE A 101 -10.34 2.46 1.65
CA PHE A 101 -10.28 3.43 2.74
C PHE A 101 -11.65 3.56 3.40
N GLY A 102 -11.72 3.31 4.71
CA GLY A 102 -13.00 3.27 5.44
C GLY A 102 -13.97 2.22 4.89
N ASN A 103 -13.47 1.05 4.51
CA ASN A 103 -14.22 -0.05 3.86
C ASN A 103 -14.77 0.26 2.45
N LYS A 104 -14.42 1.40 1.84
CA LYS A 104 -14.83 1.76 0.47
C LYS A 104 -13.67 1.58 -0.51
N PHE A 105 -13.95 1.12 -1.71
CA PHE A 105 -12.94 0.95 -2.77
C PHE A 105 -12.59 2.28 -3.45
N TYR A 106 -11.31 2.57 -3.60
CA TYR A 106 -10.81 3.81 -4.22
C TYR A 106 -10.05 3.57 -5.53
N GLY A 107 -9.72 2.32 -5.85
CA GLY A 107 -8.99 1.99 -7.06
C GLY A 107 -7.91 0.94 -6.81
N SER A 108 -7.10 0.75 -7.85
CA SER A 108 -6.06 -0.26 -7.83
C SER A 108 -4.76 0.28 -8.42
N ILE A 109 -3.64 -0.19 -7.88
CA ILE A 109 -2.29 0.24 -8.26
C ILE A 109 -1.36 -0.98 -8.28
N TRP A 110 -0.42 -1.01 -9.22
CA TRP A 110 0.64 -2.04 -9.25
C TRP A 110 1.80 -1.66 -8.34
N SER A 111 2.31 -0.45 -8.53
CA SER A 111 3.36 0.18 -7.74
C SER A 111 3.22 1.69 -7.84
N GLY A 112 3.67 2.42 -6.81
CA GLY A 112 3.64 3.88 -6.82
C GLY A 112 3.42 4.48 -5.45
N GLU A 113 2.89 5.69 -5.43
CA GLU A 113 2.65 6.47 -4.22
C GLU A 113 1.17 6.46 -3.85
N VAL A 114 0.89 6.21 -2.56
CA VAL A 114 -0.43 6.42 -1.97
C VAL A 114 -0.30 7.45 -0.88
N LEU A 115 -1.00 8.58 -1.02
CA LEU A 115 -1.05 9.63 -0.02
C LEU A 115 -2.45 9.70 0.57
N ILE A 116 -2.56 9.59 1.88
CA ILE A 116 -3.76 9.98 2.62
C ILE A 116 -3.47 11.30 3.32
N ARG A 117 -4.29 12.31 3.07
CA ARG A 117 -4.22 13.58 3.77
C ARG A 117 -5.62 13.99 4.18
N ASP A 118 -5.84 14.08 5.49
CA ASP A 118 -7.12 14.55 6.05
C ASP A 118 -8.34 13.82 5.46
N GLY A 119 -8.28 12.49 5.43
CA GLY A 119 -9.35 11.64 4.88
C GLY A 119 -9.44 11.60 3.35
N SER A 120 -8.65 12.39 2.63
CA SER A 120 -8.56 12.36 1.16
C SER A 120 -7.46 11.41 0.70
N LEU A 121 -7.76 10.51 -0.24
CA LEU A 121 -6.82 9.54 -0.79
C LEU A 121 -6.36 9.98 -2.19
N SER A 122 -5.04 9.96 -2.41
CA SER A 122 -4.43 10.21 -3.72
C SER A 122 -3.53 9.05 -4.13
N ILE A 123 -3.52 8.74 -5.42
CA ILE A 123 -2.68 7.72 -6.06
C ILE A 123 -1.80 8.43 -7.08
N ASP A 124 -0.48 8.31 -6.97
CA ASP A 124 0.50 8.96 -7.85
C ASP A 124 0.23 10.47 -8.06
N GLY A 125 -0.06 11.16 -6.96
CA GLY A 125 -0.36 12.60 -6.93
C GLY A 125 -1.75 13.00 -7.44
N LYS A 126 -2.58 12.04 -7.89
CA LYS A 126 -3.95 12.30 -8.33
C LYS A 126 -4.94 11.97 -7.21
N LEU A 127 -5.73 12.96 -6.82
CA LEU A 127 -6.84 12.75 -5.90
C LEU A 127 -7.84 11.76 -6.52
N VAL A 128 -8.22 10.74 -5.76
CA VAL A 128 -9.18 9.72 -6.20
C VAL A 128 -10.43 9.76 -5.33
N SER A 129 -11.58 9.58 -5.96
CA SER A 129 -12.86 9.45 -5.28
C SER A 129 -13.18 7.98 -5.03
N VAL A 130 -14.14 7.74 -4.13
CA VAL A 130 -14.76 6.42 -4.00
C VAL A 130 -15.25 5.99 -5.38
N THR A 131 -14.89 4.78 -5.78
CA THR A 131 -15.49 4.16 -6.96
C THR A 131 -16.77 3.46 -6.49
N GLU A 132 -17.92 4.03 -6.82
CA GLU A 132 -19.20 3.35 -6.61
C GLU A 132 -19.26 2.14 -7.55
N ASN A 133 -19.54 0.97 -6.99
CA ASN A 133 -19.87 -0.24 -7.75
C ASN A 133 -21.38 -0.30 -7.93
#